data_AF-A0A1Q7GPH7-F1
#
_entry.id   AF-A0A1Q7GPH7-F1
#
_cell.length_a   1.000
_cell.length_b   1.000
_cell.length_c   1.000
_cell.angle_alpha   90.00
_cell.angle_beta   90.00
_cell.angle_gamma   90.00
#
_symmetry.space_group_name_H-M   'P 1'
#
loop_
_entity.id
_entity.type
_entity.pdbx_description
1 polymer ?
#
loop_
_entity_poly.entity_id
_entity_poly.type
_entity_poly.pdbx_seq_one_letter_code
_entity_poly.pdbx_strand_id
1 'polypeptide(L)'
;MPLTHLQSGVIAGLLLTTMLVVIGLFVGQSLLKTEREAYERGVRMAVMHSRCRGAPPSAEYVARAFAWGDPKTCEEVQKIDRSQTGTN
;
A
#
# COMPACT_ATOMS: atom_id res chain seq x y z
N MET A 1 12.54 -39.79 -35.67
CA MET A 1 11.91 -38.44 -35.73
C MET A 1 12.08 -37.73 -34.38
N PRO A 2 13.22 -37.07 -34.10
CA PRO A 2 13.45 -36.40 -32.80
C PRO A 2 13.20 -34.88 -32.81
N LEU A 3 13.00 -34.26 -33.97
CA LEU A 3 12.97 -32.80 -34.12
C LEU A 3 11.71 -32.14 -33.51
N THR A 4 10.56 -32.82 -33.57
CA THR A 4 9.27 -32.32 -33.08
C THR A 4 9.18 -32.24 -31.56
N HIS A 5 9.91 -33.10 -30.85
CA HIS A 5 9.91 -33.14 -29.37
C HIS A 5 10.80 -32.05 -28.77
N LEU A 6 11.82 -31.59 -29.51
CA LEU A 6 12.69 -30.49 -29.10
C LEU A 6 11.98 -29.13 -29.30
N GLN A 7 11.25 -28.97 -30.42
CA GLN A 7 10.47 -27.76 -30.69
C GLN A 7 9.32 -27.56 -29.69
N SER A 8 8.60 -28.61 -29.29
CA SER A 8 7.51 -28.49 -28.32
C SER A 8 8.00 -28.08 -26.93
N GLY A 9 9.16 -28.61 -26.50
CA GLY A 9 9.78 -28.25 -25.22
C GLY A 9 10.25 -26.80 -25.16
N VAL A 10 10.82 -26.28 -26.27
CA VAL A 10 11.24 -24.87 -26.36
C VAL A 10 10.03 -23.94 -26.30
N ILE A 11 8.95 -24.24 -27.02
CA ILE A 11 7.72 -23.43 -27.01
C ILE A 11 7.08 -23.42 -25.61
N ALA A 12 7.01 -24.58 -24.94
CA ALA A 12 6.49 -24.67 -23.58
C ALA A 12 7.34 -23.86 -22.57
N GLY A 13 8.67 -23.95 -22.68
CA GLY A 13 9.58 -23.16 -21.83
C GLY A 13 9.46 -21.65 -22.07
N LEU A 14 9.26 -21.22 -23.32
CA LEU A 14 9.09 -19.82 -23.68
C LEU A 14 7.73 -19.26 -23.20
N LEU A 15 6.68 -20.09 -23.20
CA LEU A 15 5.38 -19.74 -22.62
C LEU A 15 5.46 -19.64 -21.08
N LEU A 16 6.18 -20.54 -20.42
CA LEU A 16 6.33 -20.52 -18.97
C LEU A 16 7.11 -19.29 -18.50
N THR A 17 8.21 -18.96 -19.18
CA THR A 17 9.03 -17.79 -18.87
C THR A 17 8.29 -16.48 -19.11
N THR A 18 7.54 -16.37 -20.21
CA THR A 18 6.70 -15.18 -20.46
C THR A 18 5.59 -15.04 -19.41
N MET A 19 4.96 -16.14 -18.98
CA MET A 19 4.00 -16.11 -17.87
C MET A 19 4.62 -15.62 -16.56
N LEU A 20 5.83 -16.10 -16.21
CA LEU A 20 6.53 -15.64 -15.00
C LEU A 20 6.88 -14.14 -15.07
N VAL A 21 7.29 -13.64 -16.24
CA VAL A 21 7.58 -12.21 -16.45
C VAL A 21 6.30 -11.38 -16.30
N VAL A 22 5.18 -11.83 -16.88
CA VAL A 22 3.88 -11.15 -16.76
C VAL A 22 3.42 -11.10 -15.31
N ILE A 23 3.53 -12.21 -14.57
CA ILE A 23 3.20 -12.26 -13.14
C ILE A 23 4.08 -11.29 -12.35
N GLY A 24 5.39 -11.31 -12.58
CA GLY A 24 6.33 -10.39 -11.92
C GLY A 24 6.01 -8.92 -12.17
N LEU A 25 5.65 -8.57 -13.40
CA LEU A 25 5.21 -7.22 -13.76
C LEU A 25 3.90 -6.82 -13.06
N PHE A 26 2.90 -7.72 -13.03
CA PHE A 26 1.63 -7.46 -12.34
C PHE A 26 1.83 -7.28 -10.84
N VAL A 27 2.64 -8.14 -10.20
CA VAL A 27 2.95 -8.04 -8.77
C VAL A 27 3.71 -6.75 -8.49
N GLY A 28 4.75 -6.43 -9.27
CA GLY A 28 5.53 -5.20 -9.11
C GLY A 28 4.68 -3.93 -9.27
N GLN A 29 3.84 -3.86 -10.30
CA GLN A 29 2.93 -2.73 -10.50
C GLN A 29 1.88 -2.62 -9.38
N SER A 30 1.36 -3.75 -8.90
CA SER A 30 0.39 -3.76 -7.81
C SER A 30 1.03 -3.26 -6.51
N LEU A 31 2.23 -3.73 -6.17
CA LEU A 31 2.97 -3.28 -4.99
C LEU A 31 3.25 -1.77 -5.05
N LEU A 32 3.80 -1.28 -6.16
CA LEU A 32 4.07 0.15 -6.37
C LEU A 32 2.80 1.01 -6.24
N LYS A 33 1.67 0.50 -6.74
CA LYS A 33 0.38 1.20 -6.62
C LYS A 33 -0.11 1.23 -5.17
N THR A 34 -0.02 0.10 -4.45
CA THR A 34 -0.42 0.04 -3.05
C THR A 34 0.43 0.91 -2.13
N GLU A 35 1.75 0.98 -2.37
CA GLU A 35 2.64 1.85 -1.62
C GLU A 35 2.34 3.32 -1.86
N ARG A 36 2.05 3.68 -3.12
CA ARG A 36 1.66 5.05 -3.47
C ARG A 36 0.33 5.45 -2.82
N GLU A 37 -0.67 4.56 -2.84
CA GLU A 37 -1.96 4.81 -2.19
C GLU A 37 -1.80 4.97 -0.68
N ALA A 38 -0.99 4.11 -0.04
CA ALA A 38 -0.66 4.24 1.37
C ALA A 38 0.05 5.57 1.66
N TYR A 39 1.02 5.97 0.83
CA TYR A 39 1.72 7.23 0.98
C TYR A 39 0.78 8.45 0.85
N GLU A 40 -0.03 8.50 -0.21
CA GLU A 40 -0.99 9.60 -0.43
C GLU A 40 -2.01 9.70 0.72
N ARG A 41 -2.45 8.55 1.23
CA ARG A 41 -3.33 8.44 2.39
C ARG A 41 -2.67 8.97 3.67
N GLY A 42 -1.43 8.58 3.94
CA GLY A 42 -0.65 9.04 5.09
C GLY A 42 -0.38 10.55 5.04
N VAL A 43 -0.05 11.08 3.86
CA VAL A 43 0.14 12.53 3.65
C VAL A 43 -1.16 13.28 3.92
N ARG A 44 -2.30 12.81 3.40
CA ARG A 44 -3.60 13.45 3.64
C ARG A 44 -3.95 13.49 5.13
N MET A 45 -3.72 12.38 5.85
CA MET A 45 -3.90 12.32 7.30
C MET A 45 -3.00 13.32 8.03
N ALA A 46 -1.73 13.40 7.65
CA ALA A 46 -0.78 14.31 8.28
C ALA A 46 -1.13 15.78 8.06
N VAL A 47 -1.57 16.13 6.85
CA VAL A 47 -2.06 17.48 6.53
C VAL A 47 -3.35 17.80 7.30
N MET A 48 -4.27 16.84 7.44
CA MET A 48 -5.48 17.07 8.21
C MET A 48 -5.16 17.28 9.69
N HIS A 49 -4.30 16.42 10.25
CA HIS A 49 -3.83 16.56 11.63
C HIS A 49 -3.13 17.91 11.84
N SER A 50 -2.23 18.32 10.96
CA SER A 50 -1.53 19.60 11.10
C SER A 50 -2.45 20.80 10.98
N ARG A 51 -3.49 20.74 10.14
CA ARG A 51 -4.53 21.79 10.09
C ARG A 51 -5.36 21.85 11.37
N CYS A 52 -5.71 20.71 11.95
CA CYS A 52 -6.58 20.66 13.13
C CYS A 52 -5.84 20.92 14.45
N ARG A 53 -4.56 20.51 14.56
CA ARG A 53 -3.74 20.61 15.78
C ARG A 53 -2.64 21.66 15.71
N GLY A 54 -2.35 22.21 14.53
CA GLY A 54 -1.24 23.14 14.32
C GLY A 54 0.14 22.46 14.34
N ALA A 55 0.21 21.13 14.39
CA ALA A 55 1.45 20.37 14.48
C ALA A 55 1.41 19.09 13.63
N PRO A 56 2.54 18.67 13.05
CA PRO A 56 2.62 17.39 12.35
C PRO A 56 2.38 16.22 13.31
N PRO A 57 1.68 15.15 12.89
CA PRO A 57 1.47 13.98 13.74
C PRO A 57 2.74 13.16 13.91
N SER A 58 2.78 12.37 14.99
CA SER A 58 3.79 11.32 15.17
C SER A 58 3.54 10.13 14.22
N ALA A 59 4.59 9.33 13.97
CA ALA A 59 4.45 8.11 13.18
C ALA A 59 3.44 7.11 13.78
N GLU A 60 3.40 7.02 15.12
CA GLU A 60 2.43 6.19 15.85
C GLU A 60 0.98 6.63 15.62
N TYR A 61 0.74 7.95 15.59
CA TYR A 61 -0.58 8.48 15.27
C TYR A 61 -1.00 8.08 13.85
N VAL A 62 -0.10 8.22 12.88
CA VAL A 62 -0.37 7.88 11.47
C VAL A 62 -0.72 6.39 11.34
N ALA A 63 0.05 5.50 11.96
CA ALA A 63 -0.24 4.06 11.97
C ALA A 63 -1.63 3.73 12.54
N ARG A 64 -2.05 4.44 13.60
CA ARG A 64 -3.38 4.27 14.19
C ARG A 64 -4.49 4.83 13.32
N ALA A 65 -4.26 5.99 12.71
CA ALA A 65 -5.21 6.59 11.77
C ALA A 65 -5.44 5.66 10.57
N PHE A 66 -4.40 4.95 10.10
CA PHE A 66 -4.59 3.89 9.09
C PHE A 66 -5.50 2.75 9.57
N ALA A 67 -5.40 2.34 10.83
CA ALA A 67 -6.25 1.29 11.39
C ALA A 67 -7.71 1.75 11.63
N TRP A 68 -7.92 3.03 11.93
CA TRP A 68 -9.24 3.62 12.15
C TRP A 68 -9.97 4.00 10.85
N GLY A 69 -9.22 4.26 9.77
CA GLY A 69 -9.74 4.76 8.50
C GLY A 69 -9.49 6.26 8.32
N ASP A 70 -9.60 6.73 7.06
CA ASP A 70 -9.25 8.09 6.66
C ASP A 70 -10.10 9.15 7.38
N PRO A 71 -9.53 9.93 8.32
CA PRO A 71 -10.26 10.98 9.02
C PRO A 71 -10.61 12.09 8.04
N LYS A 72 -11.89 12.47 7.99
CA LYS A 72 -12.44 13.53 7.16
C LYS A 72 -12.63 14.84 7.92
N THR A 73 -12.69 14.77 9.25
CA THR A 73 -13.00 15.93 10.10
C THR A 73 -11.98 16.10 11.24
N CYS A 74 -11.88 17.33 11.75
CA CYS A 74 -11.03 17.60 12.92
C CYS A 74 -11.51 16.90 14.20
N GLU A 75 -12.81 16.62 14.31
CA GLU A 75 -13.36 15.87 15.44
C GLU A 75 -12.88 14.41 15.43
N GLU A 76 -12.83 13.78 14.25
CA GLU A 76 -12.28 12.42 14.09
C GLU A 76 -10.79 12.37 14.42
N VAL A 77 -10.02 13.36 13.96
CA VAL A 77 -8.61 13.53 14.35
C VAL A 77 -8.47 13.61 15.87
N GLN A 78 -9.35 14.37 16.54
CA GLN A 78 -9.32 14.51 17.99
C GLN A 78 -9.73 13.22 18.73
N LYS A 79 -10.63 12.40 18.17
CA LYS A 79 -10.99 11.08 18.72
C LYS A 79 -9.80 10.12 18.66
N ILE A 80 -9.08 10.09 17.53
CA ILE A 80 -7.86 9.27 17.38
C ILE A 80 -6.81 9.71 18.40
N ASP A 81 -6.63 11.00 18.62
CA ASP A 81 -5.68 11.52 19.62
C ASP A 81 -6.10 11.20 21.07
N ARG A 82 -7.39 11.36 21.41
CA ARG A 82 -7.91 11.02 22.76
C ARG A 82 -7.81 9.55 23.10
N SER A 83 -7.82 8.67 22.10
CA SER A 83 -7.56 7.24 22.32
C SER A 83 -6.14 6.97 22.88
N GLN A 84 -5.22 7.96 22.91
CA GLN A 84 -3.96 7.87 23.66
C GLN A 84 -4.05 8.34 25.12
N THR A 85 -4.86 9.35 25.42
CA THR A 85 -4.88 9.96 26.77
C THR A 85 -5.82 9.27 27.76
N GLY A 86 -6.56 8.25 27.32
CA GLY A 86 -7.50 7.48 28.15
C GLY A 86 -6.92 6.28 28.89
N THR A 87 -5.60 6.10 28.92
CA THR A 87 -4.95 5.08 29.76
C THR A 87 -3.96 5.76 30.70
N ASN A 88 -4.46 6.22 31.83
CA ASN A 88 -3.73 6.37 33.09
C ASN A 88 -4.67 5.95 34.22
#